data_AF-A0A0G1UAE5-F1
#
_entry.id   AF-A0A0G1UAE5-F1
#
_cell.length_a   1.000
_cell.length_b   1.000
_cell.length_c   1.000
_cell.angle_alpha   90.00
_cell.angle_beta   90.00
_cell.angle_gamma   90.00
#
_symmetry.space_group_name_H-M   'P 1'
#
loop_
_entity.id
_entity.type
_entity.pdbx_description
1 polymer ?
#
loop_
_entity_poly.entity_id
_entity_poly.type
_entity_poly.pdbx_seq_one_letter_code
_entity_poly.pdbx_strand_id
1 'polypeptide(L)'
;MKLITLNTWGAKVTKPFNKFVKNKSGKIDIFCFQEVFDKYQGNNEVIFALKNTNPNLFGDLSSALSDYEGYFCPVIENVYGLATFIKKDIEVVSYGSVMTYESFNFPDPTDEGADHSRKLLWLKIKQKNREYLVMNFHGYWVHGDKKDNPNRFKQSQTILDFISG
;
A
#
# COMPACT_ATOMS: atom_id res chain seq x y z
N MET A 1 6.04 13.67 -14.27
CA MET A 1 5.73 12.51 -13.44
C MET A 1 4.32 12.65 -12.91
N LYS A 2 3.44 11.68 -13.16
CA LYS A 2 2.06 11.62 -12.66
C LYS A 2 1.94 10.43 -11.73
N LEU A 3 1.44 10.67 -10.53
CA LEU A 3 1.25 9.65 -9.51
C LEU A 3 -0.24 9.58 -9.12
N ILE A 4 -0.73 8.37 -8.90
CA ILE A 4 -2.04 8.11 -8.28
C ILE A 4 -1.81 7.32 -7.00
N THR A 5 -2.52 7.70 -5.93
CA THR A 5 -2.67 6.86 -4.75
C THR A 5 -4.13 6.42 -4.61
N LEU A 6 -4.37 5.16 -4.25
CA LEU A 6 -5.70 4.61 -4.08
C LEU A 6 -5.70 3.47 -3.05
N ASN A 7 -6.51 3.62 -2.00
CA ASN A 7 -6.88 2.50 -1.16
C ASN A 7 -7.87 1.64 -1.95
N THR A 8 -7.47 0.39 -2.22
CA THR A 8 -8.21 -0.49 -3.14
C THR A 8 -9.34 -1.23 -2.46
N TRP A 9 -9.35 -1.27 -1.12
CA TRP A 9 -10.24 -2.10 -0.33
C TRP A 9 -10.28 -3.55 -0.85
N GLY A 10 -9.10 -4.12 -1.14
CA GLY A 10 -8.94 -5.45 -1.73
C GLY A 10 -9.63 -5.63 -3.10
N ALA A 11 -9.85 -4.54 -3.85
CA ALA A 11 -10.58 -4.52 -5.11
C ALA A 11 -11.98 -5.16 -5.03
N LYS A 12 -12.67 -4.95 -3.89
CA LYS A 12 -14.03 -5.47 -3.62
C LYS A 12 -15.05 -5.15 -4.71
N VAL A 13 -14.87 -4.01 -5.40
CA VAL A 13 -15.70 -3.58 -6.53
C VAL A 13 -14.90 -3.75 -7.83
N THR A 14 -14.76 -5.01 -8.24
CA THR A 14 -13.77 -5.46 -9.24
C THR A 14 -13.93 -4.80 -10.61
N LYS A 15 -15.15 -4.73 -11.16
CA LYS A 15 -15.35 -4.21 -12.54
C LYS A 15 -14.97 -2.73 -12.68
N PRO A 16 -15.48 -1.80 -11.83
CA PRO A 16 -15.03 -0.41 -11.83
C PRO A 16 -13.54 -0.25 -11.55
N PHE A 17 -12.97 -1.02 -10.62
CA PHE A 17 -11.55 -0.97 -10.31
C PHE A 17 -10.69 -1.34 -11.53
N ASN A 18 -10.98 -2.47 -12.18
CA ASN A 18 -10.24 -2.90 -13.37
C ASN A 18 -10.38 -1.89 -14.52
N LYS A 19 -11.58 -1.32 -14.71
CA LYS A 19 -11.81 -0.25 -15.69
C LYS A 19 -10.97 1.00 -15.37
N PHE A 20 -10.88 1.38 -14.10
CA PHE A 20 -10.06 2.49 -13.65
C PHE A 20 -8.58 2.26 -13.96
N VAL A 21 -8.01 1.13 -13.53
CA VAL A 21 -6.60 0.78 -13.76
C VAL A 21 -6.29 0.79 -15.25
N LYS A 22 -7.12 0.12 -16.07
CA LYS A 22 -6.96 0.08 -17.53
C LYS A 22 -6.99 1.47 -18.17
N ASN A 23 -7.93 2.33 -17.77
CA ASN A 23 -8.09 3.67 -18.35
C ASN A 23 -6.95 4.63 -17.99
N LYS A 24 -6.26 4.36 -16.87
CA LYS A 24 -5.13 5.15 -16.35
C LYS A 24 -3.78 4.61 -16.79
N SER A 25 -3.68 3.32 -17.13
CA SER A 25 -2.48 2.71 -17.69
C SER A 25 -1.97 3.50 -18.90
N GLY A 26 -0.65 3.65 -19.00
CA GLY A 26 0.05 4.48 -19.99
C GLY A 26 0.05 5.99 -19.69
N LYS A 27 -0.96 6.51 -18.99
CA LYS A 27 -1.08 7.95 -18.66
C LYS A 27 -0.48 8.32 -17.31
N ILE A 28 -0.32 7.35 -16.43
CA ILE A 28 0.19 7.50 -15.07
C ILE A 28 1.56 6.86 -15.01
N ASP A 29 2.50 7.48 -14.30
CA ASP A 29 3.86 6.98 -14.20
C ASP A 29 4.03 6.07 -12.99
N ILE A 30 3.29 6.37 -11.90
CA ILE A 30 3.38 5.64 -10.63
C ILE A 30 1.98 5.44 -10.04
N PHE A 31 1.67 4.20 -9.65
CA PHE A 31 0.50 3.87 -8.83
C PHE A 31 0.94 3.43 -7.44
N CYS A 32 0.32 4.01 -6.41
CA CYS A 32 0.50 3.66 -5.01
C CYS A 32 -0.83 3.08 -4.50
N PHE A 33 -0.90 1.78 -4.31
CA PHE A 33 -2.09 1.08 -3.83
C PHE A 33 -1.94 0.70 -2.36
N GLN A 34 -3.05 0.82 -1.62
CA GLN A 34 -3.19 0.30 -0.26
C GLN A 34 -4.22 -0.84 -0.23
N GLU A 35 -4.15 -1.68 0.81
CA GLU A 35 -5.04 -2.83 1.02
C GLU A 35 -4.98 -3.84 -0.13
N VAL A 36 -3.77 -4.15 -0.57
CA VAL A 36 -3.50 -5.09 -1.66
C VAL A 36 -3.18 -6.46 -1.09
N PHE A 37 -3.78 -7.48 -1.67
CA PHE A 37 -3.50 -8.88 -1.37
C PHE A 37 -2.54 -9.51 -2.39
N ASP A 38 -1.66 -10.38 -1.92
CA ASP A 38 -0.81 -11.23 -2.75
C ASP A 38 -0.93 -12.69 -2.29
N LYS A 39 -1.35 -13.58 -3.19
CA LYS A 39 -1.41 -15.04 -3.01
C LYS A 39 -2.10 -15.52 -1.71
N TYR A 40 -3.14 -14.82 -1.27
CA TYR A 40 -3.88 -15.22 -0.07
C TYR A 40 -4.67 -16.52 -0.30
N GLN A 41 -4.55 -17.49 0.62
CA GLN A 41 -5.12 -18.84 0.46
C GLN A 41 -6.48 -19.03 1.16
N GLY A 42 -7.03 -18.00 1.81
CA GLY A 42 -8.40 -18.04 2.34
C GLY A 42 -8.60 -18.77 3.67
N ASN A 43 -7.53 -19.19 4.35
CA ASN A 43 -7.60 -19.97 5.59
C ASN A 43 -7.27 -19.19 6.87
N ASN A 44 -6.80 -17.94 6.78
CA ASN A 44 -6.47 -17.16 7.98
C ASN A 44 -7.68 -16.35 8.45
N GLU A 45 -8.18 -16.72 9.63
CA GLU A 45 -9.24 -16.02 10.38
C GLU A 45 -8.87 -14.55 10.69
N VAL A 46 -7.57 -14.22 10.65
CA VAL A 46 -7.00 -12.88 10.88
C VAL A 46 -7.54 -11.83 9.91
N ILE A 47 -7.95 -12.23 8.69
CA ILE A 47 -8.52 -11.33 7.68
C ILE A 47 -10.05 -11.45 7.65
N PHE A 48 -10.67 -11.50 8.84
CA PHE A 48 -12.12 -11.62 9.04
C PHE A 48 -12.94 -10.53 8.30
N ALA A 49 -12.35 -9.36 8.06
CA ALA A 49 -13.04 -8.19 7.53
C ALA A 49 -13.28 -8.20 6.00
N LEU A 50 -12.69 -9.12 5.24
CA LEU A 50 -12.52 -8.94 3.79
C LEU A 50 -13.22 -10.01 2.94
N LYS A 51 -14.50 -10.29 3.26
CA LYS A 51 -15.39 -11.00 2.32
C LYS A 51 -15.46 -10.26 0.98
N ASN A 52 -15.38 -11.01 -0.12
CA ASN A 52 -15.43 -10.51 -1.50
C ASN A 52 -14.23 -9.65 -1.95
N THR A 53 -13.05 -9.80 -1.36
CA THR A 53 -11.81 -9.23 -1.91
C THR A 53 -11.14 -10.16 -2.91
N ASN A 54 -10.24 -9.61 -3.71
CA ASN A 54 -9.40 -10.37 -4.61
C ASN A 54 -8.16 -10.87 -3.86
N PRO A 55 -8.00 -12.18 -3.63
CA PRO A 55 -6.87 -12.74 -2.87
C PRO A 55 -5.51 -12.64 -3.60
N ASN A 56 -5.53 -12.38 -4.91
CA ASN A 56 -4.33 -12.27 -5.76
C ASN A 56 -4.25 -10.92 -6.47
N LEU A 57 -4.72 -9.86 -5.81
CA LEU A 57 -4.80 -8.53 -6.40
C LEU A 57 -3.45 -8.01 -6.93
N PHE A 58 -2.35 -8.28 -6.23
CA PHE A 58 -1.02 -7.89 -6.69
C PHE A 58 -0.63 -8.56 -8.01
N GLY A 59 -0.90 -9.87 -8.16
CA GLY A 59 -0.65 -10.61 -9.40
C GLY A 59 -1.52 -10.11 -10.56
N ASP A 60 -2.79 -9.82 -10.30
CA ASP A 60 -3.72 -9.28 -11.30
C ASP A 60 -3.31 -7.88 -11.75
N LEU A 61 -2.89 -7.01 -10.82
CA LEU A 61 -2.35 -5.70 -11.12
C LEU A 61 -1.05 -5.79 -11.92
N SER A 62 -0.14 -6.70 -11.54
CA SER A 62 1.11 -6.96 -12.27
C SER A 62 0.84 -7.36 -13.73
N SER A 63 -0.20 -8.16 -13.95
CA SER A 63 -0.63 -8.56 -15.29
C SER A 63 -1.26 -7.41 -16.07
N ALA A 64 -2.12 -6.60 -15.42
CA ALA A 64 -2.81 -5.47 -16.05
C ALA A 64 -1.89 -4.26 -16.32
N LEU A 65 -0.80 -4.13 -15.56
CA LEU A 65 0.20 -3.07 -15.63
C LEU A 65 1.54 -3.65 -16.12
N SER A 66 1.52 -4.40 -17.23
CA SER A 66 2.70 -5.10 -17.77
C SER A 66 3.90 -4.21 -18.09
N ASP A 67 3.67 -2.92 -18.36
CA ASP A 67 4.70 -1.91 -18.64
C ASP A 67 5.28 -1.29 -17.35
N TYR A 68 4.83 -1.75 -16.20
CA TYR A 68 5.23 -1.32 -14.87
C TYR A 68 5.95 -2.44 -14.15
N GLU A 69 6.82 -2.07 -13.22
CA GLU A 69 7.41 -2.94 -12.22
C GLU A 69 6.68 -2.76 -10.89
N GLY A 70 6.27 -3.87 -10.28
CA GLY A 70 5.50 -3.89 -9.04
C GLY A 70 6.38 -4.20 -7.83
N TYR A 71 6.20 -3.42 -6.77
CA TYR A 71 6.87 -3.58 -5.47
C TYR A 71 5.81 -3.80 -4.40
N PHE A 72 5.88 -4.94 -3.71
CA PHE A 72 4.93 -5.29 -2.65
C PHE A 72 5.58 -5.13 -1.27
N CYS A 73 4.84 -4.52 -0.34
CA CYS A 73 5.23 -4.37 1.06
C CYS A 73 4.18 -5.06 1.93
N PRO A 74 4.42 -6.29 2.37
CA PRO A 74 3.48 -6.98 3.25
C PRO A 74 3.49 -6.37 4.65
N VAL A 75 2.29 -6.30 5.21
CA VAL A 75 1.98 -5.79 6.55
C VAL A 75 1.45 -6.91 7.43
N ILE A 76 0.54 -7.75 6.91
CA ILE A 76 -0.01 -8.91 7.61
C ILE A 76 0.45 -10.17 6.89
N GLU A 77 1.13 -11.06 7.64
CA GLU A 77 1.43 -12.45 7.28
C GLU A 77 1.97 -12.67 5.84
N ASN A 78 2.71 -11.71 5.29
CA ASN A 78 3.21 -11.74 3.92
C ASN A 78 2.14 -11.76 2.80
N VAL A 79 0.86 -11.54 3.11
CA VAL A 79 -0.25 -11.66 2.15
C VAL A 79 -1.04 -10.38 1.93
N TYR A 80 -0.98 -9.42 2.86
CA TYR A 80 -1.75 -8.18 2.76
C TYR A 80 -0.87 -6.98 3.07
N GLY A 81 -0.97 -5.90 2.28
CA GLY A 81 -0.22 -4.69 2.52
C GLY A 81 -0.34 -3.62 1.43
N LEU A 82 0.80 -3.05 1.07
CA LEU A 82 0.91 -1.95 0.10
C LEU A 82 1.54 -2.45 -1.20
N ALA A 83 1.16 -1.86 -2.32
CA ALA A 83 1.82 -2.10 -3.59
C ALA A 83 2.12 -0.80 -4.32
N THR A 84 3.32 -0.67 -4.87
CA THR A 84 3.70 0.44 -5.75
C THR A 84 4.04 -0.13 -7.13
N PHE A 85 3.39 0.38 -8.17
CA PHE A 85 3.70 0.05 -9.56
C PHE A 85 4.28 1.27 -10.26
N ILE A 86 5.47 1.16 -10.82
CA ILE A 86 6.19 2.25 -11.48
C ILE A 86 6.55 1.84 -12.91
N LYS A 87 6.43 2.75 -13.88
CA LYS A 87 6.81 2.43 -15.26
C LYS A 87 8.26 1.97 -15.34
N LYS A 88 8.52 0.95 -16.17
CA LYS A 88 9.84 0.35 -16.36
C LYS A 88 10.89 1.29 -16.98
N ASP A 89 10.47 2.39 -17.59
CA ASP A 89 11.38 3.42 -18.11
C ASP A 89 11.85 4.42 -17.04
N ILE A 90 11.42 4.25 -15.78
CA ILE A 90 11.89 5.01 -14.63
C ILE A 90 12.83 4.11 -13.82
N GLU A 91 14.06 4.58 -13.63
CA GLU A 91 15.08 3.85 -12.88
C GLU A 91 14.72 3.82 -11.40
N VAL A 92 14.64 2.62 -10.81
CA VAL A 92 14.53 2.42 -9.36
C VAL A 92 15.93 2.09 -8.84
N VAL A 93 16.47 3.00 -8.02
CA VAL A 93 17.82 2.90 -7.45
C VAL A 93 17.83 1.99 -6.23
N SER A 94 16.81 2.13 -5.37
CA SER A 94 16.62 1.30 -4.19
C SER A 94 15.17 1.39 -3.71
N TYR A 95 14.74 0.43 -2.90
CA TYR A 95 13.42 0.43 -2.29
C TYR A 95 13.48 -0.28 -0.93
N GLY A 96 12.46 -0.06 -0.11
CA GLY A 96 12.35 -0.70 1.18
C GLY A 96 11.07 -0.33 1.91
N SER A 97 11.04 -0.60 3.21
CA SER A 97 9.91 -0.23 4.04
C SER A 97 10.32 0.28 5.41
N VAL A 98 9.49 1.12 6.00
CA VAL A 98 9.64 1.62 7.38
C VAL A 98 8.42 1.22 8.19
N MET A 99 8.62 0.67 9.39
CA MET A 99 7.53 0.47 10.34
C MET A 99 7.14 1.82 10.94
N THR A 100 5.89 2.23 10.76
CA THR A 100 5.39 3.53 11.25
C THR A 100 4.50 3.37 12.47
N TYR A 101 3.87 2.21 12.62
CA TYR A 101 3.05 1.85 13.77
C TYR A 101 3.09 0.34 13.95
N GLU A 102 3.35 -0.12 15.16
CA GLU A 102 3.30 -1.53 15.52
C GLU A 102 2.05 -1.78 16.35
N SER A 103 1.22 -2.69 15.87
CA SER A 103 0.04 -3.17 16.58
C SER A 103 0.39 -4.40 17.40
N PHE A 104 -0.11 -4.46 18.62
CA PHE A 104 0.07 -5.59 19.54
C PHE A 104 -1.25 -6.34 19.82
N ASN A 105 -2.37 -5.80 19.35
CA ASN A 105 -3.72 -6.29 19.63
C ASN A 105 -4.46 -6.72 18.34
N PHE A 106 -3.75 -6.96 17.22
CA PHE A 106 -4.38 -7.42 15.98
C PHE A 106 -4.06 -8.90 15.67
N PRO A 107 -5.07 -9.72 15.32
CA PRO A 107 -6.51 -9.43 15.37
C PRO A 107 -7.05 -9.62 16.80
N ASP A 108 -7.82 -8.65 17.31
CA ASP A 108 -8.64 -8.85 18.51
C ASP A 108 -10.11 -8.65 18.11
N PRO A 109 -10.91 -9.73 18.03
CA PRO A 109 -12.32 -9.63 17.62
C PRO A 109 -13.20 -8.96 18.68
N THR A 110 -12.69 -8.71 19.89
CA THR A 110 -13.42 -8.07 20.99
C THR A 110 -13.14 -6.56 21.10
N ASP A 111 -12.13 -6.07 20.39
CA ASP A 111 -11.75 -4.66 20.35
C ASP A 111 -12.10 -4.06 18.97
N GLU A 112 -13.16 -3.24 18.91
CA GLU A 112 -13.57 -2.54 17.68
C GLU A 112 -12.52 -1.55 17.16
N GLY A 113 -11.54 -1.19 17.99
CA GLY A 113 -10.38 -0.38 17.64
C GLY A 113 -9.14 -1.18 17.24
N ALA A 114 -9.21 -2.52 17.28
CA ALA A 114 -8.10 -3.37 16.86
C ALA A 114 -7.80 -3.16 15.37
N ASP A 115 -6.59 -2.70 15.10
CA ASP A 115 -6.11 -2.41 13.75
C ASP A 115 -4.71 -2.98 13.58
N HIS A 116 -4.36 -3.35 12.35
CA HIS A 116 -3.08 -3.96 12.05
C HIS A 116 -1.93 -2.93 12.08
N SER A 117 -0.69 -3.42 12.20
CA SER A 117 0.52 -2.59 12.07
C SER A 117 0.52 -1.77 10.78
N ARG A 118 1.22 -0.63 10.74
CA ARG A 118 1.31 0.23 9.55
C ARG A 118 2.75 0.36 9.09
N LYS A 119 3.00 0.04 7.82
CA LYS A 119 4.29 0.28 7.15
C LYS A 119 4.17 1.40 6.12
N LEU A 120 5.31 1.97 5.80
CA LEU A 120 5.55 2.82 4.64
C LEU A 120 6.36 2.03 3.62
N LEU A 121 5.95 1.98 2.36
CA LEU A 121 6.76 1.47 1.24
C LEU A 121 7.42 2.66 0.54
N TRP A 122 8.75 2.66 0.43
CA TRP A 122 9.49 3.73 -0.22
C TRP A 122 10.32 3.21 -1.40
N LEU A 123 10.45 4.03 -2.43
CA LEU A 123 11.29 3.80 -3.60
C LEU A 123 12.14 5.07 -3.85
N LYS A 124 13.46 4.91 -3.91
CA LYS A 124 14.37 5.92 -4.46
C LYS A 124 14.45 5.71 -5.96
N ILE A 125 14.08 6.73 -6.74
CA ILE A 125 13.97 6.64 -8.20
C ILE A 125 14.77 7.75 -8.86
N LYS A 126 15.16 7.54 -10.12
CA LYS A 126 15.86 8.54 -10.93
C LYS A 126 15.14 8.72 -12.27
N GLN A 127 14.85 9.97 -12.61
CA GLN A 127 14.22 10.33 -13.89
C GLN A 127 14.79 11.67 -14.38
N LYS A 128 15.28 11.72 -15.63
CA LYS A 128 15.80 12.95 -16.25
C LYS A 128 16.85 13.69 -15.39
N ASN A 129 17.83 12.96 -14.86
CA ASN A 129 18.89 13.46 -13.99
C ASN A 129 18.40 14.07 -12.65
N ARG A 130 17.20 13.71 -12.20
CA ARG A 130 16.70 14.07 -10.87
C ARG A 130 16.39 12.80 -10.08
N GLU A 131 16.75 12.82 -8.81
CA GLU A 131 16.37 11.78 -7.86
C GLU A 131 15.07 12.17 -7.16
N TYR A 132 14.21 11.19 -6.90
CA TYR A 132 12.98 11.37 -6.14
C TYR A 132 12.85 10.24 -5.12
N LEU A 133 12.24 10.55 -3.97
CA LEU A 133 11.79 9.57 -3.00
C LEU A 133 10.27 9.47 -3.07
N VAL A 134 9.76 8.31 -3.49
CA VAL A 134 8.33 8.03 -3.57
C VAL A 134 7.94 7.18 -2.38
N MET A 135 6.95 7.62 -1.62
CA MET A 135 6.52 6.99 -0.36
C MET A 135 5.02 6.67 -0.41
N ASN A 136 4.69 5.39 -0.42
CA ASN A 136 3.32 4.88 -0.31
C ASN A 136 3.02 4.57 1.17
N PHE A 137 2.07 5.31 1.74
CA PHE A 137 1.75 5.29 3.16
C PHE A 137 0.26 5.02 3.39
N HIS A 138 -0.05 4.07 4.26
CA HIS A 138 -1.40 3.85 4.77
C HIS A 138 -1.42 4.15 6.27
N GLY A 139 -1.86 5.35 6.63
CA GLY A 139 -1.80 5.86 8.00
C GLY A 139 -2.68 5.09 9.00
N TYR A 140 -2.43 5.35 10.28
CA TYR A 140 -3.14 4.74 11.40
C TYR A 140 -4.62 5.09 11.36
N TRP A 141 -5.44 4.04 11.43
CA TRP A 141 -6.88 4.15 11.46
C TRP A 141 -7.36 4.19 12.92
N VAL A 142 -8.39 4.99 13.17
CA VAL A 142 -9.08 5.07 14.46
C VAL A 142 -10.56 5.11 14.16
N HIS A 143 -11.34 4.36 14.94
CA HIS A 143 -12.79 4.40 14.87
C HIS A 143 -13.31 5.80 15.24
N GLY A 144 -14.23 6.35 14.46
CA GLY A 144 -14.83 7.66 14.70
C GLY A 144 -14.30 8.76 13.79
N ASP A 145 -13.77 9.84 14.37
CA ASP A 145 -13.37 11.02 13.60
C ASP A 145 -11.99 10.88 12.93
N LYS A 146 -11.78 11.65 11.87
CA LYS A 146 -10.53 11.64 11.09
C LYS A 146 -9.52 12.67 11.55
N LYS A 147 -9.60 13.18 12.78
CA LYS A 147 -8.67 14.20 13.28
C LYS A 147 -7.29 13.62 13.59
N ASP A 148 -6.34 14.52 13.79
CA ASP A 148 -5.03 14.14 14.28
C ASP A 148 -5.13 13.49 15.65
N ASN A 149 -4.21 12.55 15.89
CA ASN A 149 -4.08 11.87 17.17
C ASN A 149 -2.59 11.57 17.42
N PRO A 150 -2.21 11.24 18.67
CA PRO A 150 -0.81 11.00 19.01
C PRO A 150 -0.13 9.92 18.15
N ASN A 151 -0.85 8.87 17.75
CA ASN A 151 -0.30 7.82 16.89
C ASN A 151 0.01 8.35 15.49
N ARG A 152 -0.87 9.15 14.89
CA ARG A 152 -0.61 9.80 13.59
C ARG A 152 0.55 10.79 13.66
N PHE A 153 0.65 11.56 14.74
CA PHE A 153 1.78 12.45 14.96
C PHE A 153 3.10 11.67 15.07
N LYS A 154 3.10 10.57 15.82
CA LYS A 154 4.26 9.67 15.92
C LYS A 154 4.63 9.08 14.56
N GLN A 155 3.66 8.66 13.76
CA GLN A 155 3.92 8.20 12.38
C GLN A 155 4.57 9.29 11.53
N SER A 156 4.08 10.53 11.60
CA SER A 156 4.70 11.67 10.91
C SER A 156 6.13 11.90 11.36
N GLN A 157 6.42 11.84 12.67
CA GLN A 157 7.78 11.97 13.18
C GLN A 157 8.70 10.85 12.68
N THR A 158 8.26 9.60 12.72
CA THR A 158 9.03 8.46 12.17
C THR A 158 9.36 8.65 10.69
N ILE A 159 8.43 9.20 9.91
CA ILE A 159 8.65 9.50 8.49
C ILE A 159 9.68 10.63 8.34
N LEU A 160 9.60 11.69 9.15
CA LEU A 160 10.57 12.79 9.12
C LEU A 160 11.98 12.35 9.51
N ASP A 161 12.10 11.51 10.53
CA ASP A 161 13.37 10.94 10.99
C ASP A 161 14.00 10.09 9.88
N PHE A 162 13.19 9.26 9.19
CA PHE A 162 13.65 8.47 8.04
C PHE A 162 14.13 9.33 6.87
N ILE A 163 13.46 10.45 6.58
CA ILE A 163 13.84 11.34 5.47
C ILE A 163 15.11 12.13 5.80
N SER A 164 15.35 12.41 7.08
CA SER A 164 16.44 13.27 7.55
C SER A 164 17.73 12.52 7.88
N GLY A 165 17.67 11.19 8.04
CA GLY A 165 18.81 10.29 8.24
C GLY A 165 19.44 9.83 6.95
#